data_AF-A0A951EIX0-F1
#
_entry.id   AF-A0A951EIX0-F1
#
_cell.length_a   1.000
_cell.length_b   1.000
_cell.length_c   1.000
_cell.angle_alpha   90.00
_cell.angle_beta   90.00
_cell.angle_gamma   90.00
#
_symmetry.space_group_name_H-M   'P 1'
#
loop_
_entity.id
_entity.type
_entity.pdbx_description
1 polymer ?
#
loop_
_entity_poly.entity_id
_entity_poly.type
_entity_poly.pdbx_seq_one_letter_code
_entity_poly.pdbx_strand_id
1 'polypeptide(L)'
;MIWVVFALMTGVALICVLWPLASPRVSRSRATADVTFYREQLAEIDRDASGGLIAPAEVAVARAETARRLLRAGEEREREGPAHTPPKWRQGAAAAFALVTIPAVALGLYVGVPSWFVGLGSPDLPDAPLEARLNASLADMDVSVAIARLEARLAKHPDDGMGQEVIAKLYLAVGRADEAAAAYAKALELLGETPQRR
;
A
#
# COMPACT_ATOMS: atom_id res chain seq x y z
N MET A 1 20.34 8.69 9.63
CA MET A 1 20.69 7.55 10.53
C MET A 1 19.47 6.67 10.82
N ILE A 2 18.33 7.21 11.28
CA ILE A 2 17.12 6.41 11.59
C ILE A 2 16.59 5.56 10.41
N TRP A 3 16.66 6.10 9.19
CA TRP A 3 16.24 5.41 7.96
C TRP A 3 17.01 4.11 7.70
N VAL A 4 18.29 4.06 8.08
CA VAL A 4 19.13 2.86 7.92
C VAL A 4 18.66 1.76 8.89
N VAL A 5 18.25 2.14 10.10
CA VAL A 5 17.73 1.21 11.11
C VAL A 5 16.39 0.61 10.65
N PHE A 6 15.47 1.43 10.14
CA PHE A 6 14.20 0.93 9.61
C PHE A 6 14.37 0.04 8.38
N ALA A 7 15.30 0.39 7.48
CA ALA A 7 15.63 -0.45 6.33
C ALA A 7 16.18 -1.82 6.76
N LEU A 8 17.09 -1.84 7.75
CA LEU A 8 17.65 -3.08 8.28
C LEU A 8 16.58 -3.95 8.94
N MET A 9 15.74 -3.38 9.81
CA MET A 9 14.66 -4.12 10.48
C MET A 9 13.67 -4.72 9.48
N THR A 10 13.31 -3.96 8.44
CA THR A 10 12.40 -4.43 7.39
C THR A 10 13.03 -5.55 6.58
N GLY A 11 14.31 -5.44 6.24
CA GLY A 11 15.05 -6.50 5.56
C GLY A 11 15.09 -7.81 6.34
N VAL A 12 15.37 -7.74 7.65
CA VAL A 12 15.36 -8.91 8.53
C VAL A 12 13.96 -9.53 8.63
N ALA A 13 12.92 -8.70 8.79
CA ALA A 13 11.53 -9.17 8.84
C ALA A 13 11.13 -9.91 7.55
N LEU A 14 11.50 -9.35 6.39
CA LEU A 14 11.25 -9.98 5.09
C LEU A 14 11.99 -11.31 4.96
N ILE A 15 13.26 -11.40 5.39
CA ILE A 15 14.02 -12.65 5.37
C ILE A 15 13.34 -13.70 6.26
N CYS A 16 12.92 -13.34 7.48
CA CYS A 16 12.24 -14.26 8.38
C CYS A 16 10.92 -14.80 7.83
N VAL A 17 10.19 -14.01 7.03
CA VAL A 17 8.93 -14.44 6.39
C VAL A 17 9.19 -15.24 5.11
N LEU A 18 10.13 -14.79 4.27
CA LEU A 18 10.38 -15.40 2.97
C LEU A 18 11.18 -16.70 3.09
N TRP A 19 12.06 -16.84 4.07
CA TRP A 19 12.85 -18.06 4.31
C TRP A 19 11.99 -19.33 4.49
N PRO A 20 10.99 -19.37 5.39
CA PRO A 20 10.14 -20.55 5.56
C PRO A 20 9.19 -20.80 4.37
N LEU A 21 8.86 -19.76 3.59
CA LEU A 21 8.07 -19.91 2.36
C LEU A 21 8.90 -20.45 1.19
N ALA A 22 10.18 -20.08 1.13
CA ALA A 22 11.14 -20.59 0.15
C ALA A 22 11.69 -21.96 0.52
N SER A 23 11.67 -22.30 1.81
CA SER A 23 12.04 -23.64 2.28
C SER A 23 11.07 -24.65 1.66
N PRO A 24 11.57 -25.69 0.99
CA PRO A 24 10.69 -26.74 0.50
C PRO A 24 9.97 -27.30 1.71
N ARG A 25 8.63 -27.13 1.74
CA ARG A 25 7.80 -28.07 2.49
C ARG A 25 8.31 -29.42 2.03
N VAL A 26 8.85 -30.20 2.97
CA VAL A 26 9.17 -31.61 2.74
C VAL A 26 7.81 -32.26 2.51
N SER A 27 7.25 -32.06 1.33
CA SER A 27 6.27 -32.93 0.72
C SER A 27 7.09 -34.17 0.43
N ARG A 28 7.36 -34.95 1.48
CA ARG A 28 7.66 -36.36 1.35
C ARG A 28 6.49 -36.83 0.48
N SER A 29 6.76 -37.13 -0.80
CA SER A 29 5.72 -37.49 -1.77
C SER A 29 4.81 -38.49 -1.06
N ARG A 30 3.51 -38.26 -1.11
CA ARG A 30 2.55 -39.08 -0.37
C ARG A 30 2.82 -40.57 -0.65
N ALA A 31 3.12 -40.90 -1.90
CA ALA A 31 3.54 -42.23 -2.32
C ALA A 31 4.83 -42.74 -1.63
N THR A 32 5.84 -41.89 -1.40
CA THR A 32 7.02 -42.28 -0.61
C THR A 32 6.72 -42.55 0.86
N ALA A 33 5.79 -41.80 1.47
CA ALA A 33 5.37 -42.03 2.86
C ALA A 33 4.52 -43.32 2.98
N ASP A 34 3.65 -43.57 2.01
CA ASP A 34 2.79 -44.76 1.96
C ASP A 34 3.62 -46.04 1.78
N VAL A 35 4.67 -46.03 0.95
CA VAL A 35 5.60 -47.16 0.79
C VAL A 35 6.33 -47.49 2.09
N THR A 36 6.80 -46.48 2.83
CA THR A 36 7.45 -46.71 4.14
C THR A 36 6.47 -47.26 5.16
N PHE A 37 5.25 -46.73 5.19
CA PHE A 37 4.20 -47.15 6.11
C PHE A 37 3.76 -48.61 5.88
N TYR A 38 3.53 -49.02 4.63
CA TYR A 38 3.14 -50.41 4.36
C TYR A 38 4.27 -51.42 4.60
N ARG A 39 5.55 -50.99 4.47
CA ARG A 39 6.70 -51.81 4.88
C ARG A 39 6.74 -52.04 6.38
N GLU A 40 6.48 -51.00 7.17
CA GLU A 40 6.40 -51.10 8.62
C GLU A 40 5.22 -52.00 9.06
N GLN A 41 4.06 -51.88 8.41
CA GLN A 41 2.93 -52.79 8.67
C GLN A 41 3.24 -54.26 8.39
N LEU A 42 3.95 -54.56 7.30
CA LEU A 42 4.38 -55.92 7.00
C LEU A 42 5.30 -56.47 8.10
N ALA A 43 6.19 -55.64 8.64
CA ALA A 43 7.07 -56.02 9.74
C ALA A 43 6.34 -56.16 11.08
N GLU A 44 5.25 -55.41 11.30
CA GLU A 44 4.36 -55.59 12.46
C GLU A 44 3.60 -56.91 12.38
N ILE A 45 2.99 -57.21 11.23
CA ILE A 45 2.27 -58.47 11.00
C ILE A 45 3.20 -59.68 11.20
N ASP A 46 4.44 -59.61 10.69
CA ASP A 46 5.42 -60.69 10.88
C ASP A 46 5.83 -60.85 12.36
N ARG A 47 5.91 -59.75 13.12
CA ARG A 47 6.14 -59.81 14.58
C ARG A 47 4.95 -60.43 15.32
N ASP A 48 3.73 -59.99 15.04
CA ASP A 48 2.53 -60.52 15.68
C ASP A 48 2.29 -62.00 15.36
N ALA A 49 2.60 -62.41 14.13
CA ALA A 49 2.58 -63.80 13.70
C ALA A 49 3.60 -64.65 14.48
N SER A 50 4.83 -64.14 14.68
CA SER A 50 5.85 -64.82 15.47
C SER A 50 5.50 -64.90 16.96
N GLY A 51 4.72 -63.94 17.46
CA GLY A 51 4.21 -63.91 18.83
C GLY A 51 2.96 -64.76 19.06
N GLY A 52 2.38 -65.37 18.01
CA GLY A 52 1.17 -66.18 18.10
C GLY A 52 -0.11 -65.37 18.44
N LEU A 53 -0.09 -64.05 18.23
CA LEU A 53 -1.19 -63.14 18.55
C LEU A 53 -2.33 -63.20 17.51
N ILE A 54 -2.06 -63.75 16.32
CA ILE A 54 -2.96 -63.77 15.17
C ILE A 54 -3.03 -65.20 14.63
N ALA A 55 -4.21 -65.65 14.20
CA ALA A 55 -4.37 -66.97 13.61
C ALA A 55 -3.55 -67.10 12.29
N PRO A 56 -2.92 -68.25 12.00
CA PRO A 56 -2.07 -68.41 10.81
C PRO A 56 -2.81 -68.13 9.48
N ALA A 57 -4.11 -68.45 9.43
CA ALA A 57 -4.95 -68.19 8.27
C ALA A 57 -5.18 -66.69 8.04
N GLU A 58 -5.30 -65.91 9.12
CA GLU A 58 -5.50 -64.46 9.08
C GLU A 58 -4.20 -63.73 8.70
N VAL A 59 -3.05 -64.22 9.18
CA VAL A 59 -1.72 -63.69 8.81
C VAL A 59 -1.49 -63.75 7.31
N ALA A 60 -1.80 -64.88 6.67
CA ALA A 60 -1.60 -65.04 5.23
C ALA A 60 -2.45 -64.05 4.42
N VAL A 61 -3.71 -63.84 4.82
CA VAL A 61 -4.63 -62.90 4.17
C VAL A 61 -4.17 -61.45 4.37
N ALA A 62 -3.87 -61.06 5.61
CA ALA A 62 -3.40 -59.72 5.96
C ALA A 62 -2.10 -59.36 5.22
N ARG A 63 -1.13 -60.30 5.20
CA ARG A 63 0.14 -60.12 4.50
C ARG A 63 -0.07 -59.95 2.99
N ALA A 64 -0.92 -60.76 2.38
CA ALA A 64 -1.23 -60.68 0.95
C ALA A 64 -1.87 -59.34 0.57
N GLU A 65 -2.78 -58.83 1.40
CA GLU A 65 -3.43 -57.55 1.16
C GLU A 65 -2.47 -56.36 1.34
N THR A 66 -1.70 -56.33 2.43
CA THR A 66 -0.71 -55.26 2.67
C THR A 66 0.39 -55.26 1.60
N ALA A 67 0.85 -56.44 1.15
CA ALA A 67 1.79 -56.55 0.04
C ALA A 67 1.22 -56.01 -1.28
N ARG A 68 -0.05 -56.29 -1.58
CA ARG A 68 -0.73 -55.69 -2.75
C ARG A 68 -0.82 -54.17 -2.67
N ARG A 69 -1.13 -53.62 -1.48
CA ARG A 69 -1.19 -52.16 -1.25
C ARG A 69 0.19 -51.52 -1.39
N LEU A 70 1.24 -52.17 -0.88
CA LEU A 70 2.62 -51.74 -1.04
C LEU A 70 3.04 -51.69 -2.52
N LEU A 71 2.70 -52.70 -3.31
CA LEU A 71 2.99 -52.72 -4.75
C LEU A 71 2.30 -51.57 -5.48
N ARG A 72 1.01 -51.31 -5.19
CA ARG A 72 0.28 -50.17 -5.77
C ARG A 72 0.89 -48.83 -5.40
N ALA A 73 1.26 -48.63 -4.13
CA ALA A 73 1.95 -47.41 -3.69
C ALA A 73 3.34 -47.25 -4.35
N GLY A 74 4.02 -48.36 -4.62
CA GLY A 74 5.27 -48.39 -5.40
C GLY A 74 5.07 -47.96 -6.85
N GLU A 75 4.04 -48.49 -7.52
CA GLU A 75 3.68 -48.07 -8.89
C GLU A 75 3.27 -46.60 -8.96
N GLU A 76 2.50 -46.11 -7.98
CA GLU A 76 2.13 -44.69 -7.89
C GLU A 76 3.36 -43.80 -7.70
N ARG A 77 4.32 -44.22 -6.87
CA ARG A 77 5.60 -43.51 -6.72
C ARG A 77 6.41 -43.47 -8.02
N GLU A 78 6.43 -44.57 -8.78
CA GLU A 78 7.11 -44.62 -10.07
C GLU A 78 6.40 -43.77 -11.13
N ARG A 79 5.05 -43.77 -11.14
CA ARG A 79 4.23 -42.92 -12.03
C ARG A 79 4.32 -41.44 -11.69
N GLU A 80 4.40 -41.08 -10.41
CA GLU A 80 4.68 -39.71 -9.96
C GLU A 80 6.07 -39.24 -10.42
N GLY A 81 6.97 -40.18 -10.72
CA GLY A 81 8.35 -39.93 -11.11
C GLY A 81 9.14 -39.18 -10.04
N PRO A 82 10.41 -38.84 -10.28
CA PRO A 82 11.03 -37.76 -9.53
C PRO A 82 10.17 -36.53 -9.76
N ALA A 83 9.46 -36.07 -8.72
CA ALA A 83 8.53 -34.94 -8.80
C ALA A 83 9.08 -33.90 -9.76
N HIS A 84 8.40 -33.69 -10.91
CA HIS A 84 8.69 -32.59 -11.82
C HIS A 84 8.40 -31.31 -11.08
N THR A 85 9.35 -30.94 -10.24
CA THR A 85 9.33 -29.69 -9.53
C THR A 85 9.71 -28.69 -10.60
N PRO A 86 8.82 -27.72 -10.94
CA PRO A 86 9.24 -26.63 -11.81
C PRO A 86 10.56 -26.10 -11.23
N PRO A 87 11.58 -25.86 -12.07
CA PRO A 87 12.92 -25.62 -11.59
C PRO A 87 12.88 -24.50 -10.56
N LYS A 88 13.20 -24.84 -9.30
CA LYS A 88 12.94 -24.03 -8.09
C LYS A 88 13.59 -22.65 -8.16
N TRP A 89 14.61 -22.50 -9.01
CA TRP A 89 15.23 -21.21 -9.31
C TRP A 89 14.26 -20.24 -9.98
N ARG A 90 13.24 -20.68 -10.75
CA ARG A 90 12.27 -19.79 -11.41
C ARG A 90 11.26 -19.21 -10.42
N GLN A 91 10.84 -19.97 -9.41
CA GLN A 91 9.95 -19.46 -8.35
C GLN A 91 10.73 -18.58 -7.36
N GLY A 92 11.95 -18.98 -6.98
CA GLY A 92 12.86 -18.15 -6.20
C GLY A 92 13.30 -16.88 -6.93
N ALA A 93 13.55 -16.96 -8.24
CA ALA A 93 13.89 -15.81 -9.07
C ALA A 93 12.69 -14.89 -9.30
N ALA A 94 11.46 -15.41 -9.43
CA ALA A 94 10.28 -14.56 -9.51
C ALA A 94 10.05 -13.78 -8.20
N ALA A 95 10.23 -14.44 -7.04
CA ALA A 95 10.13 -13.80 -5.74
C ALA A 95 11.27 -12.79 -5.51
N ALA A 96 12.51 -13.14 -5.86
CA ALA A 96 13.66 -12.24 -5.80
C ALA A 96 13.53 -11.06 -6.78
N PHE A 97 13.00 -11.31 -7.97
CA PHE A 97 12.72 -10.28 -8.96
C PHE A 97 11.67 -9.32 -8.41
N ALA A 98 10.54 -9.80 -7.91
CA ALA A 98 9.52 -8.96 -7.28
C ALA A 98 10.07 -8.15 -6.08
N LEU A 99 10.91 -8.78 -5.25
CA LEU A 99 11.56 -8.13 -4.10
C LEU A 99 12.51 -7.01 -4.51
N VAL A 100 13.10 -7.07 -5.71
CA VAL A 100 14.01 -6.04 -6.22
C VAL A 100 13.26 -5.01 -7.07
N THR A 101 12.36 -5.45 -7.95
CA THR A 101 11.65 -4.57 -8.86
C THR A 101 10.62 -3.70 -8.17
N ILE A 102 9.92 -4.19 -7.15
CA ILE A 102 8.92 -3.38 -6.44
C ILE A 102 9.60 -2.19 -5.73
N PRO A 103 10.68 -2.38 -4.92
CA PRO A 103 11.42 -1.26 -4.35
C PRO A 103 12.12 -0.40 -5.41
N ALA A 104 12.68 -1.00 -6.47
CA ALA A 104 13.35 -0.23 -7.52
C ALA A 104 12.37 0.65 -8.31
N VAL A 105 11.15 0.19 -8.57
CA VAL A 105 10.08 0.98 -9.20
C VAL A 105 9.57 2.03 -8.22
N ALA A 106 9.36 1.70 -6.95
CA ALA A 106 8.96 2.67 -5.94
C ALA A 106 10.01 3.79 -5.77
N LEU A 107 11.29 3.42 -5.73
CA LEU A 107 12.40 4.36 -5.62
C LEU A 107 12.61 5.12 -6.93
N GLY A 108 12.39 4.50 -8.08
CA GLY A 108 12.37 5.15 -9.39
C GLY A 108 11.22 6.15 -9.52
N LEU A 109 10.04 5.84 -8.99
CA LEU A 109 8.92 6.79 -8.91
C LEU A 109 9.18 7.90 -7.89
N TYR A 110 9.89 7.61 -6.79
CA TYR A 110 10.21 8.59 -5.75
C TYR A 110 11.32 9.56 -6.19
N VAL A 111 12.40 9.04 -6.77
CA VAL A 111 13.57 9.82 -7.21
C VAL A 111 13.38 10.37 -8.62
N GLY A 112 12.68 9.62 -9.47
CA GLY A 112 12.49 9.89 -10.88
C GLY A 112 11.02 9.98 -11.24
N VAL A 113 10.23 10.76 -10.49
CA VAL A 113 9.01 11.34 -11.03
C VAL A 113 9.43 12.01 -12.36
N PRO A 114 9.06 11.47 -13.54
CA PRO A 114 9.34 12.18 -14.76
C PRO A 114 8.58 13.49 -14.65
N SER A 115 9.24 14.60 -15.00
CA SER A 115 8.78 15.99 -14.94
C SER A 115 7.31 16.22 -15.37
N TRP A 116 6.72 15.27 -16.11
CA TRP A 116 5.29 15.15 -16.40
C TRP A 116 4.35 15.12 -15.17
N PHE A 117 4.75 14.57 -14.00
CA PHE A 117 3.91 14.51 -12.79
C PHE A 117 4.02 15.76 -11.89
N VAL A 118 4.81 16.77 -12.28
CA VAL A 118 5.05 18.03 -11.54
C VAL A 118 3.86 19.00 -11.63
N GLY A 119 2.72 18.56 -12.16
CA GLY A 119 1.47 19.34 -12.15
C GLY A 119 0.75 19.39 -10.79
N LEU A 120 1.10 18.51 -9.84
CA LEU A 120 0.38 18.35 -8.56
C LEU A 120 1.20 18.69 -7.31
N GLY A 121 2.48 19.06 -7.46
CA GLY A 121 3.30 19.44 -6.32
C GLY A 121 4.71 19.77 -6.76
N SER A 122 5.19 20.93 -6.32
CA SER A 122 6.54 21.41 -6.57
C SER A 122 7.41 21.06 -5.36
N PRO A 123 8.21 19.98 -5.40
CA PRO A 123 9.06 19.57 -4.29
C PRO A 123 10.18 20.58 -3.97
N ASP A 124 10.44 21.54 -4.87
CA ASP A 124 11.40 22.63 -4.71
C ASP A 124 10.78 23.94 -4.19
N LEU A 125 9.54 23.93 -3.68
CA LEU A 125 8.98 25.14 -3.05
C LEU A 125 9.71 25.42 -1.73
N PRO A 126 10.42 26.56 -1.60
CA PRO A 126 11.01 26.95 -0.32
C PRO A 126 9.90 27.18 0.71
N ASP A 127 10.20 26.86 1.98
CA ASP A 127 9.28 27.09 3.09
C ASP A 127 8.80 28.55 3.07
N ALA A 128 7.51 28.76 2.85
CA ALA A 128 6.92 30.09 2.86
C ALA A 128 6.67 30.52 4.32
N PRO A 129 7.42 31.49 4.87
CA PRO A 129 7.19 32.00 6.22
C PRO A 129 5.79 32.60 6.33
N LEU A 130 5.22 32.63 7.54
CA LEU A 130 3.85 33.12 7.79
C LEU A 130 3.62 34.51 7.18
N GLU A 131 4.62 35.39 7.23
CA GLU A 131 4.57 36.72 6.61
C GLU A 131 4.40 36.67 5.08
N ALA A 132 5.04 35.73 4.40
CA ALA A 132 4.90 35.56 2.95
C ALA A 132 3.48 35.05 2.58
N ARG A 133 2.85 34.24 3.45
CA ARG A 133 1.46 33.81 3.28
C ARG A 133 0.47 34.95 3.54
N LEU A 134 0.77 35.80 4.52
CA LEU A 134 -0.06 36.98 4.82
C LEU A 134 -0.04 38.01 3.68
N ASN A 135 1.02 38.00 2.86
CA ASN A 135 1.23 38.85 1.69
C ASN A 135 0.94 38.15 0.35
N ALA A 136 0.56 36.87 0.36
CA ALA A 136 0.19 36.14 -0.86
C ALA A 136 -1.08 36.78 -1.47
N SER A 137 -1.10 36.88 -2.80
CA SER A 137 -2.15 37.53 -3.57
C SER A 137 -3.54 37.01 -3.18
N LEU A 138 -4.50 37.93 -3.05
CA LEU A 138 -5.93 37.69 -2.73
C LEU A 138 -6.62 36.66 -3.65
N ALA A 139 -5.97 36.28 -4.76
CA ALA A 139 -6.47 35.30 -5.72
C ALA A 139 -6.47 33.84 -5.20
N ASP A 140 -5.68 33.51 -4.17
CA ASP A 140 -5.53 32.14 -3.64
C ASP A 140 -6.18 31.94 -2.25
N MET A 141 -6.76 33.00 -1.68
CA MET A 141 -7.54 32.93 -0.45
C MET A 141 -9.02 32.71 -0.78
N ASP A 142 -9.70 31.89 0.05
CA ASP A 142 -11.16 31.83 0.06
C ASP A 142 -11.70 33.27 0.16
N VAL A 143 -12.51 33.67 -0.83
CA VAL A 143 -13.02 35.05 -0.98
C VAL A 143 -13.77 35.49 0.30
N SER A 144 -14.35 34.55 1.04
CA SER A 144 -15.00 34.82 2.34
C SER A 144 -14.01 35.32 3.41
N VAL A 145 -12.80 34.75 3.46
CA VAL A 145 -11.74 35.16 4.40
C VAL A 145 -11.18 36.53 4.01
N ALA A 146 -11.04 36.80 2.71
CA ALA A 146 -10.63 38.10 2.20
C ALA A 146 -11.63 39.21 2.58
N ILE A 147 -12.94 38.94 2.44
CA ILE A 147 -14.00 39.85 2.86
C ILE A 147 -13.92 40.12 4.37
N ALA A 148 -13.87 39.06 5.21
CA ALA A 148 -13.82 39.22 6.67
C ALA A 148 -12.60 40.03 7.14
N ARG A 149 -11.45 39.86 6.49
CA ARG A 149 -10.23 40.61 6.80
C ARG A 149 -10.36 42.08 6.41
N LEU A 150 -11.00 42.37 5.28
CA LEU A 150 -11.23 43.72 4.80
C LEU A 150 -12.28 44.44 5.66
N GLU A 151 -13.35 43.76 6.08
CA GLU A 151 -14.32 44.27 7.06
C GLU A 151 -13.64 44.63 8.39
N ALA A 152 -12.80 43.74 8.93
CA ALA A 152 -12.07 44.00 10.17
C ALA A 152 -11.10 45.19 10.06
N ARG A 153 -10.52 45.42 8.87
CA ARG A 153 -9.68 46.59 8.60
C ARG A 153 -10.50 47.87 8.50
N LEU A 154 -11.61 47.84 7.77
CA LEU A 154 -12.54 48.96 7.63
C LEU A 154 -13.22 49.32 8.96
N ALA A 155 -13.41 48.37 9.86
CA ALA A 155 -13.88 48.65 11.22
C ALA A 155 -12.87 49.48 12.03
N LYS A 156 -11.56 49.30 11.78
CA LYS A 156 -10.49 50.09 12.43
C LYS A 156 -10.19 51.40 11.70
N HIS A 157 -10.43 51.44 10.39
CA HIS A 157 -10.21 52.60 9.54
C HIS A 157 -11.50 52.91 8.75
N PRO A 158 -12.53 53.47 9.40
CA PRO A 158 -13.84 53.69 8.77
C PRO A 158 -13.81 54.73 7.65
N ASP A 159 -12.78 55.57 7.62
CA ASP A 159 -12.59 56.67 6.67
C ASP A 159 -11.78 56.26 5.43
N ASP A 160 -11.38 54.98 5.32
CA ASP A 160 -10.68 54.45 4.15
C ASP A 160 -11.66 54.24 2.98
N GLY A 161 -11.95 55.33 2.26
CA GLY A 161 -12.86 55.31 1.12
C GLY A 161 -12.38 54.40 -0.02
N MET A 162 -11.07 54.21 -0.19
CA MET A 162 -10.53 53.27 -1.20
C MET A 162 -10.80 51.83 -0.78
N GLY A 163 -10.68 51.52 0.51
CA GLY A 163 -11.07 50.23 1.07
C GLY A 163 -12.57 49.93 0.91
N GLN A 164 -13.44 50.95 1.04
CA GLN A 164 -14.88 50.81 0.78
C GLN A 164 -15.17 50.46 -0.69
N GLU A 165 -14.42 51.01 -1.66
CA GLU A 165 -14.60 50.68 -3.07
C GLU A 165 -14.17 49.24 -3.39
N VAL A 166 -13.08 48.78 -2.76
CA VAL A 166 -12.56 47.41 -2.96
C VAL A 166 -13.54 46.38 -2.39
N ILE A 167 -14.06 46.58 -1.17
CA ILE A 167 -15.00 45.63 -0.58
C ILE A 167 -16.32 45.56 -1.36
N ALA A 168 -16.78 46.69 -1.92
CA ALA A 168 -17.99 46.74 -2.73
C ALA A 168 -17.87 45.86 -3.99
N LYS A 169 -16.71 45.89 -4.68
CA LYS A 169 -16.43 45.02 -5.84
C LYS A 169 -16.42 43.54 -5.45
N LEU A 170 -15.87 43.21 -4.28
CA LEU A 170 -15.86 41.85 -3.77
C LEU A 170 -17.28 41.36 -3.42
N TYR A 171 -18.11 42.20 -2.79
CA TYR A 171 -19.51 41.85 -2.52
C TYR A 171 -20.30 41.59 -3.81
N LEU A 172 -20.10 42.40 -4.87
CA LEU A 172 -20.71 42.13 -6.18
C LEU A 172 -20.23 40.81 -6.79
N ALA A 173 -18.94 40.50 -6.70
CA ALA A 173 -18.38 39.25 -7.23
C ALA A 173 -18.97 37.99 -6.57
N VAL A 174 -19.44 38.10 -5.32
CA VAL A 174 -20.05 37.00 -4.55
C VAL A 174 -21.60 37.08 -4.53
N GLY A 175 -22.19 38.05 -5.23
CA GLY A 175 -23.65 38.19 -5.36
C GLY A 175 -24.35 38.88 -4.17
N ARG A 176 -23.62 39.54 -3.27
CA ARG A 176 -24.15 40.31 -2.13
C ARG A 176 -24.44 41.76 -2.52
N ALA A 177 -25.46 41.96 -3.35
CA ALA A 177 -25.75 43.26 -3.97
C ALA A 177 -26.12 44.38 -2.96
N ASP A 178 -26.88 44.06 -1.92
CA ASP A 178 -27.32 45.06 -0.92
C ASP A 178 -26.14 45.65 -0.14
N GLU A 179 -25.18 44.81 0.22
CA GLU A 179 -23.98 45.21 0.96
C GLU A 179 -22.97 45.94 0.07
N ALA A 180 -22.89 45.55 -1.21
CA ALA A 180 -22.14 46.30 -2.20
C ALA A 180 -22.68 47.73 -2.35
N ALA A 181 -24.01 47.90 -2.39
CA ALA A 181 -24.64 49.21 -2.52
C ALA A 181 -24.32 50.11 -1.31
N ALA A 182 -24.38 49.57 -0.09
CA ALA A 182 -24.02 50.30 1.12
C ALA A 182 -22.53 50.70 1.13
N ALA A 183 -21.63 49.81 0.72
CA ALA A 183 -20.20 50.08 0.63
C ALA A 183 -19.87 51.14 -0.44
N TYR A 184 -20.52 51.10 -1.61
CA TYR A 184 -20.37 52.14 -2.64
C TYR A 184 -20.90 53.50 -2.18
N ALA A 185 -22.04 53.55 -1.48
CA ALA A 185 -22.56 54.79 -0.92
C ALA A 185 -21.56 55.44 0.05
N LYS A 186 -20.94 54.63 0.91
CA LYS A 186 -19.91 55.10 1.84
C LYS A 186 -18.61 55.51 1.14
N ALA A 187 -18.20 54.80 0.08
CA ALA A 187 -17.06 55.18 -0.74
C ALA A 187 -17.29 56.53 -1.44
N LEU A 188 -18.52 56.78 -1.90
CA LEU A 188 -18.95 58.04 -2.51
C LEU A 188 -18.91 59.21 -1.51
N GLU A 189 -19.37 58.98 -0.28
CA GLU A 189 -19.32 59.98 0.79
C GLU A 189 -17.87 60.38 1.13
N LEU A 190 -16.96 59.40 1.18
CA LEU A 190 -15.57 59.62 1.58
C LEU A 190 -14.64 60.13 0.47
N LEU A 191 -14.86 59.70 -0.79
CA LEU A 191 -13.97 60.01 -1.92
C LEU A 191 -14.56 60.98 -2.95
N GLY A 192 -15.83 61.34 -2.81
CA GLY A 192 -16.56 62.17 -3.77
C GLY A 192 -16.88 61.46 -5.09
N GLU A 193 -17.78 62.08 -5.87
CA GLU A 193 -18.18 61.58 -7.19
C GLU A 193 -17.04 61.70 -8.21
N THR A 194 -16.74 60.59 -8.88
CA THR A 194 -15.89 60.55 -10.08
C THR A 194 -16.65 59.86 -11.21
N PRO A 195 -16.26 60.03 -12.50
CA PRO A 195 -16.96 59.42 -13.64
C PRO A 195 -17.06 57.89 -13.59
N GLN A 196 -16.22 57.25 -12.76
CA GLN A 196 -16.19 55.80 -12.53
C GLN A 196 -17.10 55.36 -11.37
N ARG A 197 -17.63 56.30 -10.58
CA ARG A 197 -18.48 56.08 -9.39
C ARG A 197 -19.91 56.63 -9.57
N ARG A 198 -20.33 56.91 -10.80
CA ARG A 198 -21.68 57.41 -11.12
C ARG A 198 -22.58 56.29 -11.62
#